data_AF-A0A3M1CYH9-F1
#
_entry.id   AF-A0A3M1CYH9-F1
#
_cell.length_a   1.000
_cell.length_b   1.000
_cell.length_c   1.000
_cell.angle_alpha   90.00
_cell.angle_beta   90.00
_cell.angle_gamma   90.00
#
_symmetry.space_group_name_H-M   'P 1'
#
loop_
_entity.id
_entity.type
_entity.pdbx_description
1 polymer ?
#
loop_
_entity_poly.entity_id
_entity_poly.type
_entity_poly.pdbx_seq_one_letter_code
_entity_poly.pdbx_strand_id
1 'polypeptide(L)' 'MTNDVDYVQLTEIAGDEVSQEQVERLYQRYVWAARYCEGKRVLEAACGTGQGLGCLATTASEVVGAVHPTALPIT' A
#
# COMPACT_ATOMS: atom_id res chain seq x y z
N MET A 1 24.21 -22.56 -15.96
CA MET A 1 23.22 -22.47 -14.88
C MET A 1 22.64 -21.07 -14.98
N THR A 2 21.48 -20.94 -15.61
CA THR A 2 20.75 -19.68 -15.70
C THR A 2 20.19 -19.37 -14.32
N ASN A 3 20.62 -18.28 -13.70
CA ASN A 3 19.94 -17.71 -12.54
C ASN A 3 18.57 -17.23 -13.01
N ASP A 4 17.56 -18.11 -12.92
CA ASP A 4 16.17 -17.66 -12.94
C ASP A 4 15.97 -16.87 -11.66
N VAL A 5 15.97 -15.53 -11.78
CA VAL A 5 15.57 -14.66 -10.67
C VAL A 5 14.07 -14.85 -10.52
N ASP A 6 13.69 -15.64 -9.53
CA ASP A 6 12.30 -15.83 -9.15
C ASP A 6 11.79 -14.53 -8.52
N TYR A 7 11.08 -13.73 -9.32
CA TYR A 7 10.36 -12.57 -8.83
C TYR A 7 9.09 -13.07 -8.12
N VAL A 8 9.27 -13.49 -6.86
CA VAL A 8 8.16 -13.87 -5.97
C VAL A 8 7.09 -12.77 -6.04
N GLN A 9 5.82 -13.17 -6.18
CA GLN A 9 4.69 -12.24 -6.16
C GLN A 9 4.69 -11.41 -4.87
N LEU A 10 5.26 -10.20 -4.96
CA LEU A 10 5.36 -9.20 -3.89
C LEU A 10 4.09 -8.35 -3.90
N THR A 11 2.94 -8.97 -3.63
CA THR A 11 1.74 -8.20 -3.30
C THR A 11 1.55 -8.34 -1.80
N GLU A 12 1.83 -7.27 -1.05
CA GLU A 12 1.53 -7.24 0.37
C GLU A 12 -0.01 -7.28 0.53
N ILE A 13 -0.54 -8.44 0.93
CA ILE A 13 -1.96 -8.62 1.26
C ILE A 13 -2.11 -8.46 2.77
N ALA A 14 -3.22 -7.87 3.21
CA ALA A 14 -3.49 -7.73 4.64
C ALA A 14 -3.79 -9.11 5.24
N GLY A 15 -3.18 -9.40 6.39
CA GLY A 15 -3.32 -10.68 7.09
C GLY A 15 -2.13 -11.61 6.91
N ASP A 16 -1.29 -11.37 5.91
CA ASP A 16 -0.06 -12.15 5.70
C ASP A 16 1.09 -11.65 6.57
N GLU A 17 1.97 -12.56 6.97
CA GLU A 17 3.28 -12.18 7.49
C GLU A 17 4.12 -11.59 6.35
N VAL A 18 4.72 -10.45 6.63
CA VAL A 18 5.55 -9.72 5.66
C VAL A 18 6.96 -9.58 6.20
N SER A 19 7.94 -9.53 5.30
CA SER A 19 9.32 -9.26 5.69
C SER A 19 9.47 -7.83 6.22
N GLN A 20 10.52 -7.60 7.01
CA GLN A 20 10.87 -6.26 7.47
C GLN A 20 11.06 -5.29 6.30
N GLU A 21 11.70 -5.73 5.21
CA GLU A 21 11.89 -4.92 4.00
C GLU A 21 10.55 -4.47 3.41
N GLN A 22 9.53 -5.33 3.38
CA GLN A 22 8.20 -4.98 2.88
C GLN A 22 7.52 -3.91 3.75
N VAL A 23 7.65 -4.02 5.08
CA VAL A 23 7.17 -2.99 6.02
C VAL A 23 7.90 -1.67 5.80
N GLU A 24 9.22 -1.68 5.64
CA GLU A 24 10.01 -0.50 5.39
C GLU A 24 9.64 0.16 4.05
N ARG A 25 9.44 -0.62 2.98
CA ARG A 25 8.96 -0.12 1.68
C ARG A 25 7.58 0.52 1.78
N LEU A 26 6.66 -0.08 2.54
CA LEU A 26 5.34 0.48 2.82
C LEU A 26 5.48 1.83 3.55
N TYR A 27 6.24 1.85 4.65
CA TYR A 27 6.46 3.04 5.46
C TYR A 27 7.04 4.19 4.64
N GLN A 28 8.13 3.94 3.89
CA GLN A 28 8.78 4.95 3.06
C GLN A 28 7.81 5.55 2.04
N ARG A 29 6.98 4.72 1.40
CA ARG A 29 5.99 5.16 0.41
C ARG A 29 4.97 6.11 1.02
N TYR A 30 4.31 5.71 2.11
CA TYR A 30 3.19 6.49 2.64
C TYR A 30 3.64 7.69 3.47
N VAL A 31 4.76 7.61 4.20
CA VAL A 31 5.29 8.78 4.92
C VAL A 31 5.79 9.84 3.96
N TRP A 32 6.41 9.44 2.85
CA TRP A 32 6.75 10.39 1.78
C TRP A 32 5.49 11.04 1.20
N ALA A 33 4.47 10.25 0.85
CA ALA A 33 3.24 10.75 0.26
C ALA A 33 2.41 11.64 1.21
N ALA A 34 2.37 11.33 2.51
CA ALA A 34 1.60 12.06 3.52
C ALA A 34 1.95 13.56 3.55
N ARG A 35 3.23 13.91 3.34
CA ARG A 35 3.68 15.32 3.27
C ARG A 35 2.99 16.11 2.15
N TYR A 36 2.58 15.45 1.08
CA TYR A 36 1.89 16.08 -0.04
C TYR A 36 0.36 16.08 0.13
N CYS A 37 -0.15 15.30 1.08
CA CYS A 37 -1.56 15.09 1.37
C CYS A 37 -2.12 16.08 2.40
N GLU A 38 -1.26 16.82 3.10
CA GLU A 38 -1.65 17.69 4.22
C GLU A 38 -2.82 18.62 3.89
N GLY A 39 -3.92 18.49 4.65
CA GLY A 39 -5.15 19.26 4.50
C GLY A 39 -5.98 18.95 3.24
N LYS A 40 -5.55 18.03 2.38
CA LYS A 40 -6.21 17.72 1.11
C LYS A 40 -7.17 16.55 1.23
N ARG A 41 -8.11 16.49 0.28
CA ARG A 41 -8.93 15.32 0.01
C ARG A 41 -8.16 14.41 -0.94
N VAL A 42 -7.92 13.17 -0.54
CA VAL A 42 -6.99 12.24 -1.21
C VAL A 42 -7.73 11.00 -1.69
N LEU A 43 -7.52 10.63 -2.95
CA LEU A 43 -7.90 9.34 -3.50
C LEU A 43 -6.64 8.48 -3.63
N GLU A 44 -6.60 7.34 -2.95
CA GLU A 44 -5.59 6.32 -3.16
C GLU A 44 -6.11 5.29 -4.17
N ALA A 45 -5.66 5.40 -5.42
CA ALA A 45 -6.02 4.46 -6.48
C ALA A 45 -5.18 3.18 -6.40
N ALA A 46 -5.81 2.03 -6.67
CA ALA A 46 -5.19 0.71 -6.54
C ALA A 46 -4.62 0.45 -5.13
N CYS A 47 -5.38 0.80 -4.10
CA CYS A 47 -4.94 0.74 -2.70
C CYS A 47 -4.67 -0.67 -2.15
N GLY A 48 -4.87 -1.73 -2.95
CA GLY A 48 -4.80 -3.12 -2.50
C GLY A 48 -5.74 -3.34 -1.32
N THR A 49 -5.22 -3.87 -0.22
CA THR A 49 -5.97 -4.05 1.05
C THR A 49 -6.05 -2.78 1.92
N GLY A 50 -5.48 -1.65 1.47
CA GLY A 50 -5.62 -0.35 2.13
C GLY A 50 -4.63 -0.09 3.27
N GLN A 51 -3.53 -0.83 3.35
CA GLN A 51 -2.59 -0.81 4.47
C GLN A 51 -1.97 0.58 4.76
N GLY A 52 -1.90 1.46 3.76
CA GLY A 52 -1.33 2.79 3.90
C GLY A 52 -2.34 3.92 4.08
N LEU A 53 -3.64 3.66 3.94
CA LEU A 53 -4.69 4.68 4.06
C LEU A 53 -4.63 5.40 5.41
N GLY A 54 -4.37 4.66 6.49
CA GLY A 54 -4.23 5.21 7.84
C GLY A 54 -3.06 6.18 7.95
N CYS A 55 -1.94 5.93 7.26
CA CYS A 55 -0.80 6.83 7.24
C CYS A 55 -1.14 8.15 6.54
N LEU A 56 -1.82 8.09 5.38
CA LEU A 56 -2.27 9.30 4.67
C LEU A 56 -3.30 10.10 5.49
N ALA A 57 -4.21 9.39 6.16
CA ALA A 57 -5.28 10.00 6.97
C ALA A 57 -4.75 10.76 8.19
N THR A 58 -3.49 10.57 8.60
CA THR A 58 -2.87 11.37 9.67
C THR A 58 -2.71 12.84 9.33
N THR A 59 -2.65 13.19 8.04
CA THR A 59 -2.38 14.56 7.57
C THR A 59 -3.43 15.08 6.59
N ALA A 60 -4.07 14.19 5.83
CA ALA A 60 -5.14 14.54 4.91
C ALA A 60 -6.42 14.98 5.65
N SER A 61 -7.25 15.80 4.99
CA SER A 61 -8.58 16.14 5.51
C SER A 61 -9.61 15.03 5.26
N GLU A 62 -9.41 14.24 4.20
CA GLU A 62 -10.22 13.08 3.85
C GLU A 62 -9.37 12.11 3.01
N VAL A 63 -9.51 10.80 3.21
CA VAL A 63 -8.86 9.77 2.38
C VAL A 63 -9.90 8.74 1.94
N VAL A 64 -9.93 8.47 0.64
CA VAL A 64 -10.75 7.40 0.04
C VAL A 64 -9.82 6.42 -0.65
N GLY A 65 -9.92 5.14 -0.32
CA GLY A 65 -9.26 4.06 -1.06
C GLY A 65 -10.14 3.56 -2.20
N ALA A 66 -9.55 3.31 -3.37
CA ALA A 66 -10.22 2.67 -4.49
C ALA A 66 -9.41 1.47 -4.99
N VAL A 67 -10.06 0.34 -5.11
CA VAL A 67 -9.50 -0.91 -5.62
C VAL A 67 -10.43 -1.49 -6.67
N HIS A 68 -9.88 -2.16 -7.69
CA HIS A 68 -10.70 -2.85 -8.68
C HIS A 68 -11.48 -4.00 -7.99
N PRO A 69 -12.76 -4.24 -8.31
CA PRO A 69 -13.59 -5.23 -7.62
C PRO A 69 -13.02 -6.66 -7.57
N THR A 70 -12.16 -7.02 -8.52
CA THR A 70 -11.55 -8.35 -8.60
C THR A 70 -10.09 -8.40 -8.11
N ALA A 71 -9.54 -7.28 -7.62
CA ALA A 71 -8.12 -7.20 -7.25
C ALA A 71 -7.81 -7.70 -5.83
N LEU A 72 -8.78 -8.32 -5.15
CA LEU A 72 -8.58 -9.03 -3.89
C LEU A 72 -8.95 -10.50 -4.11
N PRO A 73 -8.05 -11.48 -3.86
CA PRO A 73 -8.50 -12.81 -3.50
C PRO A 73 -9.09 -12.71 -2.08
N ILE A 74 -10.36 -12.37 -1.98
CA ILE A 74 -11.13 -12.54 -0.74
C ILE A 74 -11.46 -14.03 -0.61
N THR A 75 -10.51 -14.79 -0.06
CA THR A 75 -10.74 -16.06 0.66
C THR A 75 -9.67 -16.25 1.71
#